data_AF-A0A7X7I129-F1
#
_entry.id   AF-A0A7X7I129-F1
#
_cell.length_a   1.000
_cell.length_b   1.000
_cell.length_c   1.000
_cell.angle_alpha   90.00
_cell.angle_beta   90.00
_cell.angle_gamma   90.00
#
_symmetry.space_group_name_H-M   'P 1'
#
loop_
_entity.id
_entity.type
_entity.pdbx_description
1 polymer ?
#
loop_
_entity_poly.entity_id
_entity_poly.type
_entity_poly.pdbx_seq_one_letter_code
_entity_poly.pdbx_strand_id
1 'polypeptide(L)' 'MKTVKIKDIETSFDKLLIEVNKGTNIGILDGKRKKPVAMIVPYSKEKDSKRRIGILDGKISIKFDDKFKFSTNDFLNLK' A
#
# COMPACT_ATOMS: atom_id res chain seq x y z
N MET A 1 12.55 -0.57 -6.95
CA MET A 1 11.38 -1.31 -7.48
C MET A 1 11.81 -2.02 -8.74
N LYS A 2 11.65 -3.35 -8.80
CA LYS A 2 11.91 -4.16 -10.00
C LYS A 2 10.60 -4.39 -10.75
N THR A 3 10.60 -4.49 -12.07
CA THR A 3 9.39 -4.76 -12.85
C THR A 3 9.54 -6.04 -13.67
N VAL A 4 8.51 -6.88 -13.67
CA VAL A 4 8.50 -8.16 -14.39
C VAL A 4 7.23 -8.28 -15.23
N LYS A 5 7.27 -9.06 -16.32
CA LYS A 5 6.06 -9.39 -17.08
C LYS A 5 5.32 -10.52 -16.38
N ILE A 6 4.02 -10.62 -16.65
CA ILE A 6 3.20 -11.67 -16.05
C ILE A 6 3.71 -13.09 -16.33
N LYS A 7 4.25 -13.34 -17.53
CA LYS A 7 4.82 -14.65 -17.90
C LYS A 7 6.05 -15.03 -17.07
N ASP A 8 6.86 -14.04 -16.68
CA ASP A 8 8.08 -14.28 -15.90
C ASP A 8 7.74 -14.70 -14.46
N ILE A 9 6.54 -14.36 -13.99
CA ILE A 9 6.03 -14.72 -12.66
C ILE A 9 5.69 -16.22 -12.63
N GLU A 10 4.98 -16.73 -13.63
CA GLU A 10 4.60 -18.14 -13.70
C GLU A 10 5.81 -19.07 -13.71
N THR A 11 6.91 -18.67 -14.35
CA THR A 11 8.11 -19.51 -14.48
C THR A 11 9.10 -19.36 -13.32
N SER A 12 9.10 -18.23 -12.60
CA SER A 12 10.13 -17.91 -11.60
C SER A 12 9.57 -17.40 -10.27
N PHE A 13 8.33 -17.79 -9.93
CA PHE A 13 7.62 -17.27 -8.75
C PHE A 13 8.43 -17.40 -7.46
N ASP A 14 9.01 -18.57 -7.18
CA ASP A 14 9.77 -18.83 -5.95
C ASP A 14 10.98 -17.90 -5.82
N LYS A 15 11.70 -17.66 -6.92
CA LYS A 15 12.84 -16.73 -6.93
C LYS A 15 12.41 -15.30 -6.65
N LEU A 16 11.27 -14.88 -7.21
CA LEU A 16 10.71 -13.56 -6.97
C LEU A 16 10.29 -13.40 -5.50
N LEU A 17 9.70 -14.42 -4.89
CA LEU A 17 9.37 -14.40 -3.46
C LEU A 17 10.60 -14.29 -2.56
N ILE A 18 11.71 -14.95 -2.91
CA ILE A 18 12.98 -14.80 -2.18
C ILE A 18 13.49 -13.35 -2.26
N GLU A 19 13.41 -12.71 -3.43
CA GLU A 19 13.77 -11.30 -3.59
C GLU A 19 12.84 -10.37 -2.79
N VAL A 20 11.54 -10.67 -2.77
CA VAL A 20 10.54 -9.93 -1.98
C VAL A 20 10.82 -10.07 -0.49
N ASN A 21 11.11 -11.28 -0.01
CA ASN A 21 11.42 -11.52 1.40
C ASN A 21 12.70 -10.78 1.86
N LYS A 22 13.62 -10.47 0.93
CA LYS A 22 14.80 -9.64 1.17
C LYS A 22 14.50 -8.12 1.21
N GLY A 23 13.25 -7.71 1.03
CA GLY A 23 12.83 -6.30 1.07
C GLY A 23 12.60 -5.66 -0.29
N THR A 24 12.61 -6.43 -1.39
CA THR A 24 12.46 -5.86 -2.73
C THR A 24 11.00 -5.75 -3.14
N ASN A 25 10.56 -4.58 -3.59
CA ASN A 25 9.24 -4.40 -4.20
C ASN A 25 9.27 -4.77 -5.69
N ILE A 26 8.36 -5.65 -6.12
CA ILE A 26 8.27 -6.14 -7.49
C ILE A 26 6.94 -5.72 -8.14
N GLY A 27 7.01 -4.86 -9.15
CA GLY A 27 5.88 -4.46 -9.98
C GLY A 27 5.61 -5.46 -11.10
N ILE A 28 4.34 -5.74 -11.36
CA ILE A 28 3.85 -6.63 -12.40
C ILE A 28 3.35 -5.78 -13.57
N LEU A 29 3.90 -5.99 -14.76
CA LEU A 29 3.52 -5.24 -15.95
C LEU A 29 2.43 -5.96 -16.77
N ASP A 30 1.44 -5.20 -17.25
CA ASP A 30 0.55 -5.63 -18.33
C ASP A 30 1.34 -5.68 -19.64
N GLY A 31 1.41 -6.86 -20.25
CA GLY A 31 2.14 -7.11 -21.49
C GLY A 31 1.70 -6.25 -22.67
N LYS A 32 0.45 -5.74 -22.68
CA LYS A 32 -0.07 -4.88 -23.75
C LYS A 32 0.35 -3.43 -23.60
N ARG A 33 0.35 -2.92 -22.36
CA ARG A 33 0.50 -1.48 -22.07
C ARG A 33 1.82 -1.12 -21.40
N LYS A 34 2.65 -2.10 -21.02
CA LYS A 34 3.89 -1.93 -20.24
C LYS A 34 3.72 -1.04 -19.01
N LYS A 35 2.50 -0.97 -18.47
CA LYS A 35 2.18 -0.23 -17.24
C LYS A 35 2.12 -1.22 -16.08
N PRO A 36 2.60 -0.83 -14.87
CA PRO A 36 2.39 -1.64 -13.67
C PRO A 36 0.89 -1.78 -13.39
N VAL A 37 0.44 -3.02 -13.20
CA VAL A 37 -0.97 -3.34 -12.86
C VAL A 37 -1.12 -3.87 -11.44
N ALA A 38 -0.06 -4.45 -10.89
CA ALA A 38 -0.02 -4.96 -9.52
C ALA A 38 1.41 -4.89 -8.98
N MET A 39 1.57 -5.04 -7.66
CA MET A 39 2.86 -5.07 -6.99
C MET A 39 2.86 -6.12 -5.89
N ILE A 40 3.94 -6.89 -5.82
CA ILE A 40 4.25 -7.79 -4.71
C ILE A 40 5.21 -7.04 -3.79
N VAL A 41 4.81 -6.91 -2.52
CA VAL A 41 5.59 -6.21 -1.50
C VAL A 41 5.98 -7.18 -0.38
N PRO A 42 7.12 -6.95 0.30
CA PRO A 42 7.49 -7.71 1.48
C PRO A 42 6.36 -7.64 2.51
N TYR A 43 6.04 -8.77 3.12
CA TYR A 43 5.12 -8.78 4.23
C TYR A 43 5.79 -8.09 5.42
N SER A 44 5.42 -6.84 5.63
CA SER A 44 5.66 -6.15 6.89
C SER A 44 4.45 -6.41 7.78
N LYS A 45 4.68 -6.88 9.01
CA LYS A 45 3.72 -6.63 10.07
C LYS A 45 3.76 -5.12 10.28
N GLU A 46 3.02 -4.37 9.48
CA GLU A 46 2.75 -2.97 9.79
C GLU A 46 2.21 -2.98 11.21
N LYS A 47 3.05 -2.60 12.17
CA LYS A 47 2.52 -1.97 13.36
C LYS A 47 1.78 -0.78 12.80
N ASP A 48 0.49 -0.68 13.06
CA ASP A 48 -0.24 0.58 13.01
C ASP A 48 0.58 1.59 13.80
N SER A 49 1.55 2.22 13.14
CA SER A 49 2.33 3.28 13.74
C SER A 49 1.30 4.38 13.78
N LYS A 50 0.69 4.55 14.96
CA LYS A 50 -0.21 5.67 15.24
C LYS A 50 0.51 6.89 14.67
N ARG A 51 -0.05 7.48 13.61
CA ARG A 51 0.59 8.61 12.96
C ARG A 51 0.80 9.66 14.04
N ARG A 52 2.05 10.09 14.21
CA ARG A 52 2.33 11.18 15.14
C ARG A 52 1.56 12.39 14.61
N ILE A 53 0.70 12.99 15.44
CA ILE A 53 -0.02 14.24 15.11
C ILE A 53 0.96 15.44 15.13
N GLY A 54 2.27 15.16 15.15
CA GLY A 54 3.35 16.14 15.11
C GLY A 54 3.35 17.00 16.36
N ILE A 55 3.41 18.32 16.16
CA ILE A 55 3.45 19.32 17.24
C ILE A 55 2.20 19.37 18.13
N LEU A 56 1.10 18.74 17.69
CA LEU A 56 -0.19 18.72 18.38
C LEU A 56 -0.37 17.48 19.27
N ASP A 57 0.56 16.51 19.19
CA ASP A 57 0.53 15.30 20.00
C ASP A 57 0.57 15.67 21.50
N GLY A 58 -0.43 15.21 22.26
CA GLY A 58 -0.60 15.53 23.67
C GLY A 58 -1.07 16.97 23.99
N LYS A 59 -1.26 17.84 23.00
CA LYS A 59 -1.71 19.23 23.20
C LYS A 59 -3.19 19.44 22.97
N ILE A 60 -3.83 18.55 22.21
CA ILE A 60 -5.24 18.67 21.83
C ILE A 60 -5.94 17.34 22.09
N SER A 61 -7.16 17.42 22.61
CA SER A 61 -8.09 16.29 22.73
C SER A 61 -9.12 16.36 21.61
N ILE A 62 -9.21 15.32 20.79
CA ILE A 62 -10.26 15.18 19.76
C ILE A 62 -11.32 14.23 20.30
N LYS A 63 -12.58 14.64 20.25
CA LYS A 63 -13.75 13.80 20.58
C LYS A 63 -14.65 13.73 19.35
N PHE A 64 -15.01 12.53 18.94
CA PHE A 64 -16.05 12.32 17.94
C PHE A 64 -17.35 11.96 18.66
N ASP A 65 -18.46 12.51 18.19
CA ASP A 65 -19.78 12.13 18.67
C ASP A 65 -20.13 10.71 18.16
N ASP A 66 -20.92 9.96 18.94
CA ASP A 66 -21.34 8.59 18.58
C ASP A 66 -22.14 8.54 17.27
N LYS A 67 -22.74 9.66 16.85
CA LYS A 67 -23.48 9.80 15.60
C LYS A 67 -22.65 10.38 14.47
N PHE A 68 -21.36 10.65 14.68
CA PHE A 68 -20.49 11.18 13.64
C PHE A 68 -20.34 10.17 12.50
N LYS A 69 -20.92 10.51 11.35
CA LYS A 69 -20.78 9.76 10.09
C LYS A 69 -20.08 10.65 9.08
N PHE A 70 -19.02 10.12 8.49
CA PHE A 70 -18.24 10.79 7.47
C PHE A 70 -17.83 9.77 6.42
N SER A 71 -18.16 10.01 5.16
CA SER A 71 -17.84 9.10 4.06
C SER A 71 -16.63 9.58 3.26
N THR A 72 -16.03 8.65 2.51
CA THR A 72 -14.96 8.98 1.56
C THR A 72 -15.43 9.97 0.49
N ASN A 73 -16.70 9.93 0.10
CA ASN A 73 -17.28 10.87 -0.87
C ASN A 73 -17.36 12.28 -0.28
N ASP A 74 -17.72 12.40 1.01
CA ASP A 74 -17.73 13.69 1.73
C ASP A 74 -16.33 14.30 1.83
N PHE A 75 -15.30 13.45 1.95
CA PHE A 75 -13.91 13.90 2.07
C PHE A 75 -13.29 14.34 0.74
N LEU A 76 -13.48 13.55 -0.31
CA LEU A 76 -12.76 13.73 -1.58
C LEU A 76 -13.50 14.63 -2.58
N ASN A 77 -14.72 15.07 -2.25
CA ASN A 77 -15.55 15.92 -3.11
C ASN A 77 -15.68 15.37 -4.54
N LEU A 78 -15.68 14.04 -4.67
CA LEU A 78 -15.80 13.34 -5.95
C LEU A 78 -17.27 13.40 -6.35
N LYS A 79 -17.60 14.33 -7.26
CA LYS A 79 -18.87 14.34 -8.01
C LYS A 79 -18.84 13.32 -9.13
#